data_AF-A0A0C2TB63-F1
#
_entry.id   AF-A0A0C2TB63-F1
#
_cell.length_a   1.000
_cell.length_b   1.000
_cell.length_c   1.000
_cell.angle_alpha   90.00
_cell.angle_beta   90.00
_cell.angle_gamma   90.00
#
_symmetry.space_group_name_H-M   'P 1'
#
loop_
_entity.id
_entity.type
_entity.pdbx_description
1 polymer ?
#
loop_
_entity_poly.entity_id
_entity_poly.type
_entity_poly.pdbx_seq_one_letter_code
_entity_poly.pdbx_strand_id
1 'polypeptide(L)'
;YTRSMLKCLAGYPLYDPKPFSELSKEYPRNGVNIGDVGFVRGNGTFDFLFNICPSTNSLINPPNLPDGFSFETRDHSVTRNLDPLPRNTCLFQSPIAKMSSGEYICEGSEGALLELPEGAIEDEATNIRPFEKLAARHGVQWYEHTMTRGRKISNGSLYLITSVTKCTQWGIAVLDRPCAPGQGLRFDKKISLPFVKSNSKYHWKGSRAFPTKVSNPNQGDAANQCVFLR
;
A
#
# COMPACT_ATOMS: atom_id res chain seq x y z
N TYR A 1 4.40 3.70 -12.35
CA TYR A 1 4.62 3.20 -10.97
C TYR A 1 4.40 1.69 -10.87
N THR A 2 3.15 1.20 -10.92
CA THR A 2 2.83 -0.21 -10.64
C THR A 2 3.64 -1.20 -11.48
N ARG A 3 3.72 -1.00 -12.81
CA ARG A 3 4.53 -1.83 -13.71
C ARG A 3 6.00 -1.94 -13.29
N SER A 4 6.60 -0.85 -12.83
CA SER A 4 8.01 -0.83 -12.42
C SER A 4 8.20 -1.54 -11.07
N MET A 5 7.30 -1.29 -10.11
CA MET A 5 7.42 -1.83 -8.75
C MET A 5 7.03 -3.31 -8.64
N LEU A 6 6.19 -3.83 -9.54
CA LEU A 6 5.91 -5.27 -9.62
C LEU A 6 7.18 -6.11 -9.87
N LYS A 7 8.20 -5.52 -10.52
CA LYS A 7 9.50 -6.18 -10.75
C LYS A 7 10.29 -6.40 -9.45
N CYS A 8 9.95 -5.73 -8.36
CA CYS A 8 10.57 -5.93 -7.05
C CYS A 8 10.07 -7.20 -6.34
N LEU A 9 9.04 -7.89 -6.89
CA LEU A 9 8.47 -9.14 -6.36
C LEU A 9 7.95 -9.07 -4.91
N ALA A 10 7.71 -7.86 -4.40
CA ALA A 10 7.20 -7.61 -3.06
C ALA A 10 5.65 -7.70 -2.94
N GLY A 11 4.95 -7.98 -4.03
CA GLY A 11 3.48 -7.98 -4.12
C GLY A 11 2.97 -6.87 -5.04
N TYR A 12 1.66 -6.64 -5.03
CA TYR A 12 1.04 -5.56 -5.78
C TYR A 12 1.31 -4.21 -5.09
N PRO A 13 1.97 -3.24 -5.77
CA PRO A 13 2.36 -1.97 -5.18
C PRO A 13 1.21 -0.95 -5.19
N LEU A 14 1.01 -0.25 -4.07
CA LEU A 14 0.07 0.86 -3.97
C LEU A 14 0.77 2.20 -4.25
N TYR A 15 0.32 2.92 -5.28
CA TYR A 15 0.83 4.26 -5.60
C TYR A 15 0.31 5.34 -4.62
N ASP A 16 -0.73 5.02 -3.87
CA ASP A 16 -1.20 5.84 -2.76
C ASP A 16 -1.44 4.96 -1.52
N PRO A 17 -0.40 4.76 -0.68
CA PRO A 17 -0.46 3.94 0.53
C PRO A 17 -1.46 4.40 1.60
N LYS A 18 -2.12 5.55 1.41
CA LYS A 18 -3.05 6.12 2.37
C LYS A 18 -4.27 5.21 2.56
N PRO A 19 -4.61 4.82 3.79
CA PRO A 19 -5.86 4.12 4.10
C PRO A 19 -7.09 4.89 3.61
N PHE A 20 -7.99 4.18 2.92
CA PHE A 20 -9.24 4.75 2.43
C PHE A 20 -10.40 3.78 2.62
N SER A 21 -11.47 4.29 3.22
CA SER A 21 -12.75 3.62 3.31
C SER A 21 -13.84 4.67 3.48
N GLU A 22 -14.91 4.56 2.70
CA GLU A 22 -16.17 5.29 2.94
C GLU A 22 -17.12 4.49 3.85
N LEU A 23 -16.80 3.21 4.09
CA LEU A 23 -17.67 2.26 4.77
C LEU A 23 -17.35 2.10 6.26
N SER A 24 -16.14 2.50 6.68
CA SER A 24 -15.70 2.36 8.07
C SER A 24 -14.89 3.56 8.54
N LYS A 25 -15.28 4.10 9.70
CA LYS A 25 -14.57 5.19 10.39
C LYS A 25 -13.32 4.70 11.13
N GLU A 26 -13.26 3.41 11.46
CA GLU A 26 -12.12 2.80 12.15
C GLU A 26 -11.02 2.37 11.17
N TYR A 27 -11.39 2.03 9.92
CA TYR A 27 -10.44 1.56 8.92
C TYR A 27 -9.26 2.50 8.64
N PRO A 28 -9.43 3.84 8.56
CA PRO A 28 -8.31 4.76 8.37
C PRO A 28 -7.23 4.70 9.45
N ARG A 29 -7.54 4.16 10.64
CA ARG A 29 -6.58 3.99 11.74
C ARG A 29 -5.68 2.78 11.54
N ASN A 30 -6.23 1.68 11.00
CA ASN A 30 -5.53 0.39 10.89
C ASN A 30 -4.93 0.15 9.49
N GLY A 31 -5.53 0.76 8.47
CA GLY A 31 -5.17 0.51 7.07
C GLY A 31 -5.55 -0.89 6.59
N VAL A 32 -4.92 -1.32 5.50
CA VAL A 32 -5.19 -2.60 4.83
C VAL A 32 -4.84 -3.78 5.73
N ASN A 33 -5.72 -4.75 5.91
CA ASN A 33 -5.46 -5.93 6.74
C ASN A 33 -5.64 -7.22 5.94
N ILE A 34 -5.06 -8.29 6.44
CA ILE A 34 -5.32 -9.63 5.95
C ILE A 34 -6.81 -9.92 6.11
N GLY A 35 -7.40 -10.50 5.07
CA GLY A 35 -8.84 -10.76 4.95
C GLY A 35 -9.63 -9.60 4.34
N ASP A 36 -9.03 -8.43 4.12
CA ASP A 36 -9.72 -7.34 3.45
C ASP A 36 -10.12 -7.75 2.03
N VAL A 37 -11.34 -7.42 1.65
CA VAL A 37 -11.83 -7.46 0.27
C VAL A 37 -11.99 -6.03 -0.19
N GLY A 38 -11.45 -5.73 -1.37
CA GLY A 38 -11.44 -4.39 -1.92
C GLY A 38 -10.91 -4.35 -3.34
N PHE A 39 -10.65 -3.15 -3.83
CA PHE A 39 -10.06 -2.95 -5.15
C PHE A 39 -9.12 -1.74 -5.17
N VAL A 40 -8.18 -1.73 -6.11
CA VAL A 40 -7.27 -0.59 -6.29
C VAL A 40 -7.89 0.40 -7.26
N ARG A 41 -8.06 1.65 -6.80
CA ARG A 41 -8.61 2.76 -7.60
C ARG A 41 -7.57 3.26 -8.59
N GLY A 42 -8.02 4.00 -9.62
CA GLY A 42 -7.13 4.57 -10.64
C GLY A 42 -6.05 5.52 -10.11
N ASN A 43 -6.26 6.13 -8.94
CA ASN A 43 -5.25 6.95 -8.26
C ASN A 43 -4.22 6.14 -7.45
N GLY A 44 -4.38 4.81 -7.38
CA GLY A 44 -3.50 3.88 -6.68
C GLY A 44 -3.80 3.64 -5.21
N THR A 45 -4.93 4.14 -4.70
CA THR A 45 -5.41 3.85 -3.35
C THR A 45 -6.20 2.53 -3.32
N PHE A 46 -6.08 1.77 -2.23
CA PHE A 46 -6.95 0.61 -1.97
C PHE A 46 -8.29 1.07 -1.36
N ASP A 47 -9.41 0.71 -2.00
CA ASP A 47 -10.78 0.98 -1.53
C ASP A 47 -11.32 -0.26 -0.81
N PHE A 48 -11.42 -0.16 0.51
CA PHE A 48 -11.91 -1.24 1.36
C PHE A 48 -13.43 -1.41 1.26
N LEU A 49 -13.86 -2.67 1.17
CA LEU A 49 -15.28 -3.05 1.16
C LEU A 49 -15.70 -3.70 2.49
N PHE A 50 -15.02 -4.78 2.86
CA PHE A 50 -15.25 -5.56 4.08
C PHE A 50 -14.02 -6.45 4.36
N ASN A 51 -13.98 -7.11 5.51
CA ASN A 51 -12.95 -8.06 5.91
C ASN A 51 -13.60 -9.42 6.20
N ILE A 52 -13.03 -10.50 5.66
CA ILE A 52 -13.57 -11.87 5.82
C ILE A 52 -13.14 -12.54 7.13
N CYS A 53 -12.10 -12.03 7.79
CA CYS A 53 -11.63 -12.58 9.04
C CYS A 53 -12.52 -12.10 10.19
N PRO A 54 -12.77 -12.93 11.22
CA PRO A 54 -13.52 -12.51 12.39
C PRO A 54 -12.71 -11.44 13.13
N SER A 55 -13.04 -10.18 12.90
CA SER A 55 -12.29 -9.06 13.46
C SER A 55 -12.29 -9.11 14.99
N THR A 56 -11.17 -8.75 15.62
CA THR A 56 -11.17 -8.32 17.02
C THR A 56 -11.90 -6.98 17.21
N ASN A 57 -12.09 -6.23 16.12
CA ASN A 57 -12.79 -4.95 16.08
C ASN A 57 -14.02 -5.05 15.16
N SER A 58 -15.15 -5.49 15.73
CA SER A 58 -16.41 -5.78 15.02
C SER A 58 -17.00 -4.61 14.21
N LEU A 59 -16.43 -3.41 14.34
CA LEU A 59 -16.89 -2.18 13.71
C LEU A 59 -16.20 -1.87 12.36
N ILE A 60 -15.24 -2.68 11.90
CA ILE A 60 -14.60 -2.44 10.60
C ILE A 60 -15.51 -2.82 9.43
N ASN A 61 -16.34 -3.84 9.59
CA ASN A 61 -17.25 -4.31 8.55
C ASN A 61 -18.52 -3.46 8.50
N PRO A 62 -19.11 -3.26 7.31
CA PRO A 62 -20.40 -2.61 7.21
C PRO A 62 -21.47 -3.46 7.93
N PRO A 63 -22.48 -2.83 8.55
CA PRO A 63 -23.47 -3.53 9.39
C PRO A 63 -24.32 -4.56 8.63
N ASN A 64 -24.49 -4.38 7.31
CA ASN A 64 -25.28 -5.25 6.45
C ASN A 64 -24.38 -6.08 5.53
N LEU A 65 -23.37 -6.75 6.09
CA LEU A 65 -22.55 -7.70 5.34
C LEU A 65 -23.37 -8.99 5.12
N PRO A 66 -23.48 -9.51 3.89
CA PRO A 66 -24.21 -10.75 3.64
C PRO A 66 -23.63 -11.95 4.41
N ASP A 67 -24.50 -12.88 4.80
CA ASP A 67 -24.12 -14.10 5.50
C ASP A 67 -23.12 -14.93 4.66
N GLY A 68 -22.14 -15.51 5.35
CA GLY A 68 -21.10 -16.34 4.73
C GLY A 68 -19.95 -15.58 4.07
N PHE A 69 -19.96 -14.24 4.06
CA PHE A 69 -18.82 -13.46 3.53
C PHE A 69 -17.62 -13.46 4.48
N SER A 70 -17.79 -13.88 5.74
CA SER A 70 -16.73 -14.01 6.73
C SER A 70 -16.59 -15.44 7.22
N PHE A 71 -15.41 -15.78 7.74
CA PHE A 71 -15.23 -17.02 8.50
C PHE A 71 -16.07 -17.02 9.78
N GLU A 72 -16.53 -18.20 10.17
CA GLU A 72 -17.26 -18.40 11.43
C GLU A 72 -16.31 -18.47 12.64
N THR A 73 -15.08 -18.94 12.43
CA THR A 73 -14.09 -19.14 13.49
C THR A 73 -12.75 -18.45 13.18
N ARG A 74 -11.99 -18.14 14.24
CA ARG A 74 -10.67 -17.50 14.13
C ARG A 74 -9.54 -18.42 13.67
N ASP A 75 -9.78 -19.74 13.64
CA ASP A 75 -8.77 -20.73 13.23
C ASP A 75 -8.32 -20.52 11.77
N HIS A 76 -9.19 -19.93 10.95
CA HIS A 76 -8.92 -19.60 9.55
C HIS A 76 -8.31 -18.20 9.35
N SER A 77 -8.19 -17.39 10.41
CA SER A 77 -7.65 -16.02 10.35
C SER A 77 -6.31 -15.87 11.05
N VAL A 78 -5.59 -16.97 11.28
CA VAL A 78 -4.26 -16.92 11.91
C VAL A 78 -3.27 -16.26 10.95
N THR A 79 -2.57 -15.25 11.44
CA THR A 79 -1.53 -14.52 10.70
C THR A 79 -0.16 -14.80 11.31
N ARG A 80 0.87 -14.61 10.50
CA ARG A 80 2.27 -14.61 10.94
C ARG A 80 2.92 -13.29 10.55
N ASN A 81 3.71 -12.74 11.49
CA ASN A 81 4.61 -11.64 11.18
C ASN A 81 5.81 -12.24 10.43
N LEU A 82 6.19 -11.61 9.32
CA LEU A 82 7.43 -11.90 8.61
C LEU A 82 8.56 -11.03 9.16
N ASP A 83 9.78 -11.33 8.72
CA ASP A 83 10.92 -10.46 9.02
C ASP A 83 10.67 -9.06 8.44
N PRO A 84 10.72 -7.99 9.26
CA PRO A 84 10.40 -6.65 8.79
C PRO A 84 11.46 -6.15 7.80
N LEU A 85 11.04 -5.29 6.86
CA LEU A 85 11.96 -4.56 6.02
C LEU A 85 12.77 -3.58 6.88
N PRO A 86 14.11 -3.60 6.81
CA PRO A 86 14.95 -2.78 7.66
C PRO A 86 14.79 -1.29 7.36
N ARG A 87 15.23 -0.45 8.31
CA ARG A 87 15.30 1.01 8.09
C ARG A 87 16.17 1.35 6.90
N ASN A 88 15.83 2.44 6.21
CA ASN A 88 16.48 2.91 4.99
C ASN A 88 16.40 1.90 3.82
N THR A 89 15.35 1.08 3.78
CA THR A 89 15.10 0.19 2.64
C THR A 89 14.72 1.02 1.42
N CYS A 90 15.37 0.74 0.29
CA CYS A 90 15.12 1.38 -1.00
C CYS A 90 14.73 0.30 -2.01
N LEU A 91 13.55 0.39 -2.60
CA LEU A 91 13.07 -0.56 -3.60
C LEU A 91 12.98 0.13 -4.95
N PHE A 92 13.79 -0.32 -5.90
CA PHE A 92 13.81 0.12 -7.28
C PHE A 92 14.41 -0.98 -8.15
N GLN A 93 14.23 -0.86 -9.46
CA GLN A 93 14.80 -1.76 -10.46
C GLN A 93 15.36 -0.96 -11.63
N SER A 94 16.20 -1.59 -12.44
CA SER A 94 16.63 -1.01 -13.73
C SER A 94 15.41 -0.54 -14.53
N PRO A 95 15.44 0.68 -15.12
CA PRO A 95 16.62 1.51 -15.40
C PRO A 95 16.91 2.60 -14.36
N ILE A 96 16.46 2.45 -13.11
CA ILE A 96 16.85 3.34 -12.01
C ILE A 96 18.20 2.90 -11.43
N ALA A 97 19.11 3.85 -11.26
CA ALA A 97 20.37 3.67 -10.55
C ALA A 97 20.45 4.63 -9.36
N LYS A 98 21.08 4.18 -8.27
CA LYS A 98 21.40 5.01 -7.10
C LYS A 98 22.88 5.33 -7.11
N MET A 99 23.21 6.61 -7.23
CA MET A 99 24.57 7.13 -7.24
C MET A 99 25.17 7.09 -5.82
N SER A 100 26.50 7.16 -5.72
CA SER A 100 27.21 7.26 -4.44
C SER A 100 26.82 8.50 -3.62
N SER A 101 26.34 9.55 -4.29
CA SER A 101 25.78 10.77 -3.67
C SER A 101 24.41 10.55 -2.99
N GLY A 102 23.81 9.36 -3.14
CA GLY A 102 22.44 9.05 -2.72
C GLY A 102 21.36 9.53 -3.69
N GLU A 103 21.75 10.12 -4.83
CA GLU A 103 20.84 10.55 -5.87
C GLU A 103 20.40 9.37 -6.76
N TYR A 104 19.11 9.34 -7.08
CA TYR A 104 18.49 8.44 -8.03
C TYR A 104 18.44 9.07 -9.40
N ILE A 105 18.91 8.34 -10.40
CA ILE A 105 18.81 8.71 -11.81
C ILE A 105 18.08 7.62 -12.58
N CYS A 106 17.34 8.02 -13.61
CA CYS A 106 16.75 7.11 -14.59
C CYS A 106 17.55 7.19 -15.88
N GLU A 107 18.01 6.07 -16.39
CA GLU A 107 18.73 5.99 -17.68
C GLU A 107 17.81 5.57 -18.84
N GLY A 108 16.62 5.07 -18.52
CA GLY A 108 15.66 4.56 -19.50
C GLY A 108 14.43 5.45 -19.66
N SER A 109 13.48 4.98 -20.47
CA SER A 109 12.25 5.72 -20.75
C SER A 109 11.33 5.84 -19.54
N GLU A 110 11.45 4.96 -18.55
CA GLU A 110 10.64 5.00 -17.34
C GLU A 110 11.25 4.21 -16.18
N GLY A 111 10.92 4.62 -14.96
CA GLY A 111 11.27 3.94 -13.73
C GLY A 111 10.44 4.41 -12.55
N ALA A 112 10.47 3.64 -11.48
CA ALA A 112 9.88 4.06 -10.21
C ALA A 112 10.68 3.49 -9.06
N LEU A 113 10.53 4.12 -7.91
CA LEU A 113 11.20 3.73 -6.69
C LEU A 113 10.33 4.02 -5.47
N LEU A 114 10.61 3.30 -4.40
CA LEU A 114 10.01 3.45 -3.08
C LEU A 114 11.11 3.50 -2.02
N GLU A 115 11.08 4.54 -1.21
CA GLU A 115 11.93 4.76 -0.05
C GLU A 115 11.15 4.45 1.22
N LEU A 116 11.74 3.65 2.11
CA LEU A 116 11.20 3.25 3.41
C LEU A 116 12.22 3.62 4.51
N PRO A 117 12.32 4.91 4.88
CA PRO A 117 13.34 5.37 5.82
C PRO A 117 13.21 4.71 7.20
N GLU A 118 11.98 4.43 7.64
CA GLU A 118 11.71 3.75 8.92
C GLU A 118 11.50 2.24 8.77
N GLY A 119 11.71 1.69 7.56
CA GLY A 119 11.41 0.30 7.25
C GLY A 119 9.92 0.02 7.08
N ALA A 120 9.55 -1.25 7.10
CA ALA A 120 8.17 -1.70 7.01
C ALA A 120 7.96 -2.99 7.81
N ILE A 121 6.75 -3.18 8.31
CA ILE A 121 6.28 -4.44 8.87
C ILE A 121 5.62 -5.27 7.76
N GLU A 122 5.78 -6.57 7.84
CA GLU A 122 5.20 -7.51 6.88
C GLU A 122 4.41 -8.58 7.61
N ASP A 123 3.16 -8.77 7.20
CA ASP A 123 2.25 -9.76 7.75
C ASP A 123 1.67 -10.61 6.63
N GLU A 124 1.41 -11.87 6.91
CA GLU A 124 0.65 -12.73 6.00
C GLU A 124 -0.20 -13.78 6.70
N ALA A 125 -1.21 -14.29 5.98
CA ALA A 125 -2.03 -15.41 6.41
C ALA A 125 -1.20 -16.69 6.49
N THR A 126 -1.27 -17.39 7.62
CA THR A 126 -0.54 -18.66 7.81
C THR A 126 -1.07 -19.76 6.89
N ASN A 127 -2.37 -19.74 6.56
CA ASN A 127 -2.98 -20.69 5.65
C ASN A 127 -3.91 -19.95 4.67
N ILE A 128 -3.50 -19.95 3.40
CA ILE A 128 -4.21 -19.26 2.33
C ILE A 128 -5.39 -20.09 1.77
N ARG A 129 -5.39 -21.42 1.96
CA ARG A 129 -6.43 -22.31 1.38
C ARG A 129 -7.86 -21.97 1.83
N PRO A 130 -8.14 -21.62 3.11
CA PRO A 130 -9.46 -21.15 3.52
C PRO A 130 -9.89 -19.87 2.81
N PHE A 131 -8.97 -18.93 2.59
CA PHE A 131 -9.23 -17.67 1.87
C PHE A 131 -9.64 -17.96 0.43
N GLU A 132 -8.87 -18.79 -0.27
CA GLU A 132 -9.18 -19.23 -1.64
C GLU A 132 -10.52 -19.94 -1.75
N LYS A 133 -10.82 -20.87 -0.83
CA LYS A 133 -12.10 -21.59 -0.81
C LYS A 133 -13.29 -20.66 -0.63
N LEU A 134 -13.16 -19.67 0.27
CA LEU A 134 -14.22 -18.70 0.51
C LEU A 134 -14.41 -17.79 -0.71
N ALA A 135 -13.31 -17.29 -1.28
CA ALA A 135 -13.33 -16.48 -2.50
C ALA A 135 -13.91 -17.26 -3.70
N ALA A 136 -13.58 -18.54 -3.86
CA ALA A 136 -14.13 -19.37 -4.92
C ALA A 136 -15.64 -19.60 -4.76
N ARG A 137 -16.13 -19.70 -3.51
CA ARG A 137 -17.55 -19.89 -3.22
C ARG A 137 -18.37 -18.60 -3.38
N HIS A 138 -17.84 -17.46 -2.95
CA HIS A 138 -18.60 -16.21 -2.82
C HIS A 138 -18.11 -15.09 -3.75
N GLY A 139 -17.06 -15.27 -4.54
CA GLY A 139 -16.44 -14.21 -5.34
C GLY A 139 -17.39 -13.50 -6.31
N VAL A 140 -18.33 -14.24 -6.92
CA VAL A 140 -19.39 -13.65 -7.76
C VAL A 140 -20.30 -12.75 -6.92
N GLN A 141 -20.73 -13.21 -5.74
CA GLN A 141 -21.57 -12.44 -4.83
C GLN A 141 -20.82 -11.21 -4.27
N TRP A 142 -19.50 -11.31 -4.04
CA TRP A 142 -18.68 -10.17 -3.64
C TRP A 142 -18.65 -9.09 -4.74
N TYR A 143 -18.51 -9.51 -6.00
CA TYR A 143 -18.56 -8.61 -7.14
C TYR A 143 -19.94 -7.93 -7.27
N GLU A 144 -21.02 -8.69 -7.21
CA GLU A 144 -22.40 -8.16 -7.24
C GLU A 144 -22.68 -7.19 -6.07
N HIS A 145 -22.24 -7.55 -4.86
CA HIS A 145 -22.34 -6.69 -3.68
C HIS A 145 -21.58 -5.37 -3.88
N THR A 146 -20.42 -5.41 -4.53
CA THR A 146 -19.62 -4.21 -4.83
C THR A 146 -20.37 -3.31 -5.82
N MET A 147 -20.94 -3.89 -6.88
CA MET A 147 -21.68 -3.15 -7.91
C MET A 147 -22.97 -2.52 -7.37
N THR A 148 -23.71 -3.22 -6.51
CA THR A 148 -24.95 -2.70 -5.89
C THR A 148 -24.68 -1.51 -4.94
N ARG A 149 -23.47 -1.39 -4.40
CA ARG A 149 -23.01 -0.22 -3.63
C ARG A 149 -22.52 0.94 -4.51
N GLY A 150 -22.77 0.90 -5.81
CA GLY A 150 -22.42 1.98 -6.75
C GLY A 150 -20.93 2.06 -7.09
N ARG A 151 -20.13 1.04 -6.77
CA ARG A 151 -18.74 0.96 -7.20
C ARG A 151 -18.68 0.33 -8.58
N LYS A 152 -18.25 1.09 -9.59
CA LYS A 152 -18.02 0.56 -10.94
C LYS A 152 -16.61 -0.05 -11.01
N ILE A 153 -16.52 -1.38 -10.95
CA ILE A 153 -15.25 -2.12 -11.03
C ILE A 153 -15.23 -3.08 -12.21
N SER A 154 -14.05 -3.29 -12.81
CA SER A 154 -13.88 -4.28 -13.88
C SER A 154 -13.86 -5.69 -13.29
N ASN A 155 -14.25 -6.68 -14.10
CA ASN A 155 -14.10 -8.08 -13.71
C ASN A 155 -12.62 -8.38 -13.40
N GLY A 156 -12.35 -9.20 -12.37
CA GLY A 156 -11.00 -9.52 -11.90
C GLY A 156 -10.28 -8.38 -11.16
N SER A 157 -10.95 -7.28 -10.83
CA SER A 157 -10.34 -6.17 -10.08
C SER A 157 -10.53 -6.23 -8.56
N LEU A 158 -11.27 -7.23 -8.06
CA LEU A 158 -11.38 -7.49 -6.63
C LEU A 158 -10.12 -8.21 -6.13
N TYR A 159 -9.62 -7.75 -5.00
CA TYR A 159 -8.53 -8.35 -4.27
C TYR A 159 -9.06 -8.88 -2.93
N LEU A 160 -8.66 -10.09 -2.58
CA LEU A 160 -8.73 -10.62 -1.23
C LEU A 160 -7.33 -10.62 -0.65
N ILE A 161 -7.10 -9.82 0.38
CA ILE A 161 -5.76 -9.60 0.92
C ILE A 161 -5.34 -10.76 1.80
N THR A 162 -4.19 -11.34 1.48
CA THR A 162 -3.55 -12.45 2.19
C THR A 162 -2.20 -12.07 2.77
N SER A 163 -1.56 -11.01 2.27
CA SER A 163 -0.33 -10.43 2.83
C SER A 163 -0.31 -8.92 2.66
N VAL A 164 0.35 -8.22 3.59
CA VAL A 164 0.51 -6.77 3.58
C VAL A 164 1.92 -6.36 4.02
N THR A 165 2.44 -5.31 3.38
CA THR A 165 3.66 -4.60 3.79
C THR A 165 3.25 -3.19 4.19
N LYS A 166 3.35 -2.84 5.48
CA LYS A 166 2.94 -1.54 6.01
C LYS A 166 4.12 -0.74 6.54
N CYS A 167 4.05 0.56 6.42
CA CYS A 167 5.08 1.47 6.92
C CYS A 167 4.46 2.70 7.58
N THR A 168 5.30 3.45 8.30
CA THR A 168 4.94 4.72 8.92
C THR A 168 5.32 5.91 8.03
N GLN A 169 6.46 5.80 7.35
CA GLN A 169 7.04 6.83 6.50
C GLN A 169 7.50 6.21 5.20
N TRP A 170 7.19 6.88 4.08
CA TRP A 170 7.55 6.42 2.75
C TRP A 170 7.76 7.58 1.79
N GLY A 171 8.52 7.34 0.73
CA GLY A 171 8.68 8.24 -0.40
C GLY A 171 8.50 7.47 -1.70
N ILE A 172 7.60 7.91 -2.58
CA ILE A 172 7.46 7.36 -3.93
C ILE A 172 7.96 8.39 -4.93
N ALA A 173 8.73 7.94 -5.92
CA ALA A 173 9.04 8.74 -7.11
C ALA A 173 8.79 7.93 -8.38
N VAL A 174 8.34 8.62 -9.44
CA VAL A 174 8.19 8.07 -10.78
C VAL A 174 9.00 8.94 -11.73
N LEU A 175 9.86 8.31 -12.50
CA LEU A 175 10.68 8.95 -13.51
C LEU A 175 10.15 8.46 -14.86
N ASP A 176 9.62 9.37 -15.67
CA ASP A 176 8.90 9.08 -16.93
C ASP A 176 9.76 9.38 -18.17
N ARG A 177 11.06 9.59 -17.97
CA ARG A 177 12.08 9.83 -18.99
C ARG A 177 13.48 9.71 -18.37
N PRO A 178 14.54 9.61 -19.19
CA PRO A 178 15.90 9.67 -18.70
C PRO A 178 16.19 11.00 -17.98
N CYS A 179 17.00 10.95 -16.93
CA CYS A 179 17.48 12.14 -16.23
C CYS A 179 18.56 12.84 -17.06
N ALA A 180 18.39 14.13 -17.34
CA ALA A 180 19.52 14.97 -17.75
C ALA A 180 20.46 15.21 -16.55
N PRO A 181 21.72 15.63 -16.78
CA PRO A 181 22.64 15.98 -15.69
C PRO A 181 22.01 16.96 -14.69
N GLY A 182 22.06 16.62 -13.39
CA GLY A 182 21.48 17.42 -12.30
C GLY A 182 19.96 17.31 -12.13
N GLN A 183 19.28 16.45 -12.90
CA GLN A 183 17.84 16.19 -12.74
C GLN A 183 17.51 14.98 -11.88
N GLY A 184 18.50 14.36 -11.23
CA GLY A 184 18.25 13.25 -10.34
C GLY A 184 17.39 13.64 -9.14
N LEU A 185 16.94 12.63 -8.41
CA LEU A 185 16.09 12.78 -7.24
C LEU A 185 16.80 12.24 -6.01
N ARG A 186 16.72 12.93 -4.88
CA ARG A 186 17.27 12.45 -3.61
C ARG A 186 16.22 12.52 -2.52
N PHE A 187 16.10 11.47 -1.73
CA PHE A 187 15.19 11.43 -0.59
C PHE A 187 15.94 11.79 0.68
N ASP A 188 15.52 12.88 1.33
CA ASP A 188 16.21 13.42 2.50
C ASP A 188 15.26 13.62 3.67
N LYS A 189 15.79 13.39 4.87
CA LYS A 189 15.17 13.85 6.12
C LYS A 189 15.18 15.38 6.16
N LYS A 190 14.05 16.01 6.49
CA LYS A 190 14.02 17.47 6.68
C LYS A 190 14.81 17.81 7.94
N ILE A 191 15.66 18.82 7.83
CA ILE A 191 16.26 19.48 8.99
C ILE A 191 15.18 20.42 9.53
N SER A 192 14.68 20.14 10.73
CA SER A 192 13.67 20.98 11.38
C SER A 192 14.28 22.33 11.73
N LEU A 193 13.93 23.37 10.97
CA LEU A 193 14.19 24.75 11.34
C LEU A 193 13.10 25.21 12.34
N PRO A 194 13.46 25.88 13.46
CA PRO A 194 12.53 26.20 14.55
C PRO A 194 11.31 27.04 14.15
N PHE A 195 11.31 27.65 12.95
CA PHE A 195 10.26 28.59 12.50
C PHE A 195 9.40 28.08 11.32
N VAL A 196 9.67 26.90 10.78
CA VAL A 196 8.90 26.36 9.63
C VAL A 196 8.04 25.20 10.09
N LYS A 197 6.72 25.42 10.18
CA LYS A 197 5.72 24.35 10.36
C LYS A 197 5.58 23.53 9.07
N SER A 198 6.63 22.78 8.74
CA SER A 198 6.57 21.73 7.73
C SER A 198 6.31 20.42 8.44
N ASN A 199 5.11 19.87 8.29
CA ASN A 199 4.74 18.70 9.08
C ASN A 199 5.48 17.41 8.61
N SER A 200 5.87 17.26 7.33
CA SER A 200 6.48 15.99 6.83
C SER A 200 7.93 15.81 7.28
N LYS A 201 8.26 14.64 7.84
CA LYS A 201 9.63 14.28 8.31
C LYS A 201 10.64 14.16 7.17
N TYR A 202 10.16 13.80 5.98
CA TYR A 202 10.96 13.53 4.79
C TYR A 202 10.49 14.36 3.58
N HIS A 203 11.34 14.47 2.56
CA HIS A 203 11.04 15.10 1.28
C HIS A 203 11.95 14.63 0.15
N TRP A 204 11.49 14.85 -1.08
CA TRP A 204 12.28 14.74 -2.29
C TRP A 204 12.99 16.06 -2.60
N LYS A 205 14.28 15.98 -2.92
CA LYS A 205 15.09 17.04 -3.53
C LYS A 205 15.43 16.65 -4.96
N GLY A 206 15.72 17.66 -5.79
CA GLY A 206 16.10 17.48 -7.20
C GLY A 206 15.03 18.02 -8.15
N SER A 207 14.89 17.38 -9.31
CA SER A 207 13.97 17.81 -10.35
C SER A 207 12.51 17.84 -9.88
N ARG A 208 11.82 18.97 -10.10
CA ARG A 208 10.38 19.10 -9.84
C ARG A 208 9.51 18.54 -10.97
N ALA A 209 10.14 18.12 -12.06
CA ALA A 209 9.43 17.67 -13.26
C ALA A 209 8.99 16.19 -13.18
N PHE A 210 9.40 15.48 -12.12
CA PHE A 210 9.04 14.09 -11.88
C PHE A 210 7.95 13.99 -10.81
N PRO A 211 6.91 13.17 -11.01
CA PRO A 211 5.91 12.92 -9.97
C PRO A 211 6.54 12.30 -8.73
N THR A 212 6.35 12.96 -7.58
CA THR A 212 6.80 12.46 -6.28
C THR A 212 5.67 12.52 -5.26
N LYS A 213 5.69 11.58 -4.31
CA LYS A 213 4.79 11.52 -3.16
C LYS A 213 5.59 11.17 -1.91
N VAL A 214 5.09 11.61 -0.76
CA VAL A 214 5.66 11.32 0.56
C VAL A 214 4.52 11.12 1.55
N SER A 215 4.73 10.30 2.58
CA SER A 215 3.79 10.10 3.68
C SER A 215 3.28 11.42 4.26
N ASN A 216 1.97 11.50 4.52
CA ASN A 216 1.38 12.67 5.17
C ASN A 216 1.72 12.65 6.67
N PRO A 217 2.26 13.74 7.21
CA PRO A 217 2.63 13.83 8.62
C PRO A 217 1.49 13.81 9.63
N ASN A 218 0.26 14.13 9.22
CA ASN A 218 -0.87 14.16 10.13
C ASN A 218 -1.44 12.76 10.43
N GLN A 219 -0.86 11.69 9.87
CA GLN A 219 -1.27 10.30 10.12
C GLN A 219 -0.58 9.64 11.32
N GLY A 220 0.24 10.38 12.07
CA GLY A 220 0.95 9.86 13.23
C GLY A 220 2.04 8.85 12.88
N ASP A 221 2.60 8.18 13.89
CA ASP A 221 3.65 7.17 13.74
C ASP A 221 3.07 5.74 13.64
N ALA A 222 1.78 5.59 13.37
CA ALA A 222 1.15 4.29 13.20
C ALA A 222 1.55 3.66 11.85
N ALA A 223 1.95 2.38 11.87
CA ALA A 223 2.30 1.62 10.67
C ALA A 223 1.02 1.14 9.95
N ASN A 224 0.22 2.08 9.45
CA ASN A 224 -1.07 1.79 8.81
C ASN A 224 -1.05 2.06 7.29
N GLN A 225 0.07 2.52 6.73
CA GLN A 225 0.17 2.86 5.32
C GLN A 225 0.72 1.66 4.54
N CYS A 226 -0.13 1.06 3.71
CA CYS A 226 0.18 -0.17 2.98
C CYS A 226 0.89 0.16 1.66
N VAL A 227 2.12 -0.33 1.47
CA VAL A 227 2.91 -0.09 0.25
C VAL A 227 2.87 -1.27 -0.71
N PHE A 228 2.70 -2.49 -0.20
CA PHE A 228 2.45 -3.70 -1.00
C PHE A 228 1.36 -4.57 -0.37
N LEU A 229 0.61 -5.25 -1.21
CA LEU A 229 -0.38 -6.25 -0.83
C LEU A 229 -0.29 -7.49 -1.73
N ARG A 230 -0.76 -8.65 -1.24
CA ARG A 230 -0.97 -9.85 -2.06
C ARG A 230 -2.35 -10.42 -1.84
#